data_AF-A0A973W1A2-F1
#
_entry.id   AF-A0A973W1A2-F1
#
_cell.length_a   1.000
_cell.length_b   1.000
_cell.length_c   1.000
_cell.angle_alpha   90.00
_cell.angle_beta   90.00
_cell.angle_gamma   90.00
#
_symmetry.space_group_name_H-M   'P 1'
#
loop_
_entity.id
_entity.type
_entity.pdbx_description
1 polymer ?
#
loop_
_entity_poly.entity_id
_entity_poly.type
_entity_poly.pdbx_seq_one_letter_code
_entity_poly.pdbx_strand_id
1 'polypeptide(L)'
;MLAPNTAPILDDLLLDVVTVIELSDHDRQVAENRYRRLKPHLERPSSPLREPLMNSASMIYAQGSMAIGATIISGTDEDRFDVDALVDMTTPGHWSDDDVLDYLFDALQGFPDVRKIARCTRCVQMHFAFMHMDVTILDAARQPRIERVGEIFHSPDTGTGYRVPSNPYGFSTWFRESVTQPTYDFERSLQSRRRIYGVDRLPESSIKAEVDQENLPDVIPTRLDAQQVLALKLMKRFVNLRFQTRTIRRPPSIYFTKLAVTCGYEPSGLTTQLERFAAKVKAEMDAAFAKNAGPDERNPTHQPDRLNDRWPTSQDDRRTLSADMDYLLNALRIARTAELKDIAAIFDNLFGERVSTRTIDTFSKRMGKGSGRETFRYERGSGTIIPVAAAAAASVASAAVAAPSHNFHCEE
;
A
#
# COMPACT_ATOMS: atom_id res chain seq x y z
N MET A 1 -3.56 -25.85 -24.11
CA MET A 1 -4.51 -24.74 -23.91
C MET A 1 -4.83 -24.68 -22.43
N LEU A 2 -4.27 -23.70 -21.71
CA LEU A 2 -4.55 -23.48 -20.29
C LEU A 2 -5.80 -22.58 -20.19
N ALA A 3 -6.78 -22.98 -19.38
CA ALA A 3 -7.95 -22.15 -19.09
C ALA A 3 -7.50 -20.78 -18.55
N PRO A 4 -8.28 -19.70 -18.78
CA PRO A 4 -7.98 -18.40 -18.17
C PRO A 4 -7.96 -18.58 -16.66
N ASN A 5 -6.77 -18.38 -16.09
CA ASN A 5 -6.40 -18.71 -14.73
C ASN A 5 -6.94 -17.64 -13.76
N THR A 6 -8.22 -17.29 -13.84
CA THR A 6 -8.86 -16.46 -12.83
C THR A 6 -9.20 -17.36 -11.66
N ALA A 7 -8.78 -16.98 -10.45
CA ALA A 7 -9.23 -17.61 -9.21
C ALA A 7 -10.14 -16.58 -8.52
N PRO A 8 -11.44 -16.47 -8.89
CA PRO A 8 -12.30 -15.37 -8.45
C PRO A 8 -12.41 -15.28 -6.92
N ILE A 9 -12.39 -16.44 -6.25
CA ILE A 9 -12.37 -16.53 -4.80
C ILE A 9 -11.12 -15.87 -4.22
N LEU A 10 -9.96 -16.07 -4.84
CA LEU A 10 -8.70 -15.50 -4.36
C LEU A 10 -8.64 -13.99 -4.58
N ASP A 11 -9.15 -13.49 -5.70
CA ASP A 11 -9.31 -12.06 -5.94
C ASP A 11 -10.21 -11.42 -4.88
N ASP A 12 -11.35 -12.05 -4.58
CA ASP A 12 -12.26 -11.57 -3.55
C ASP A 12 -11.62 -11.52 -2.16
N LEU A 13 -10.87 -12.55 -1.79
CA LEU A 13 -10.15 -12.59 -0.51
C LEU A 13 -9.03 -11.56 -0.45
N LEU A 14 -8.29 -11.34 -1.54
CA LEU A 14 -7.25 -10.30 -1.61
C LEU A 14 -7.85 -8.90 -1.53
N LEU A 15 -8.99 -8.65 -2.18
CA LEU A 15 -9.73 -7.39 -2.04
C LEU A 15 -10.17 -7.14 -0.60
N ASP A 16 -10.58 -8.20 0.11
CA ASP A 16 -10.95 -8.12 1.52
C ASP A 16 -9.72 -7.83 2.40
N VAL A 17 -8.58 -8.48 2.14
CA VAL A 17 -7.30 -8.13 2.78
C VAL A 17 -6.98 -6.64 2.58
N VAL A 18 -7.07 -6.14 1.34
CA VAL A 18 -6.81 -4.73 1.02
C VAL A 18 -7.74 -3.79 1.80
N THR A 19 -9.04 -4.11 1.84
CA THR A 19 -10.06 -3.35 2.57
C THR A 19 -9.77 -3.31 4.06
N VAL A 20 -9.24 -4.40 4.62
CA VAL A 20 -8.85 -4.45 6.02
C VAL A 20 -7.60 -3.60 6.25
N ILE A 21 -6.55 -3.71 5.43
CA ILE A 21 -5.27 -3.05 5.72
C ILE A 21 -5.23 -1.57 5.31
N GLU A 22 -6.16 -1.06 4.52
CA GLU A 22 -6.16 0.35 4.15
C GLU A 22 -6.71 1.26 5.25
N LEU A 23 -6.43 2.56 5.12
CA LEU A 23 -7.02 3.59 5.98
C LEU A 23 -8.53 3.68 5.72
N SER A 24 -9.31 3.67 6.80
CA SER A 24 -10.73 4.02 6.76
C SER A 24 -10.93 5.49 6.38
N ASP A 25 -12.17 5.87 6.11
CA ASP A 25 -12.50 7.27 5.81
C ASP A 25 -12.26 8.16 7.05
N HIS A 26 -12.52 7.65 8.26
CA HIS A 26 -12.19 8.34 9.51
C HIS A 26 -10.67 8.50 9.70
N ASP A 27 -9.87 7.44 9.49
CA ASP A 27 -8.40 7.54 9.55
C ASP A 27 -7.86 8.61 8.58
N ARG A 28 -8.42 8.68 7.37
CA ARG A 28 -8.05 9.67 6.36
C ARG A 28 -8.42 11.08 6.79
N GLN A 29 -9.61 11.27 7.36
CA GLN A 29 -10.06 12.57 7.86
C GLN A 29 -9.15 13.08 8.98
N VAL A 30 -8.70 12.20 9.87
CA VAL A 30 -7.74 12.55 10.92
C VAL A 30 -6.40 12.96 10.33
N ALA A 31 -5.86 12.17 9.38
CA ALA A 31 -4.62 12.53 8.68
C ALA A 31 -4.73 13.91 8.01
N GLU A 32 -5.85 14.16 7.32
CA GLU A 32 -6.12 15.43 6.67
C GLU A 32 -6.19 16.61 7.64
N ASN A 33 -6.87 16.46 8.78
CA ASN A 33 -6.90 17.50 9.81
C ASN A 33 -5.49 17.84 10.29
N ARG A 34 -4.63 16.84 10.51
CA ARG A 34 -3.23 17.04 10.90
C ARG A 34 -2.44 17.79 9.82
N TYR A 35 -2.63 17.46 8.53
CA TYR A 35 -2.03 18.22 7.44
C TYR A 35 -2.48 19.69 7.43
N ARG A 36 -3.78 19.95 7.62
CA ARG A 36 -4.34 21.32 7.67
C ARG A 36 -3.72 22.14 8.80
N ARG A 37 -3.47 21.53 9.95
CA ARG A 37 -2.87 22.19 11.13
C ARG A 37 -1.38 22.47 10.98
N LEU A 38 -0.69 21.78 10.06
CA LEU A 38 0.75 21.92 9.86
C LEU A 38 1.15 23.32 9.44
N LYS A 39 0.48 23.89 8.43
CA LYS A 39 0.82 25.22 7.91
C LYS A 39 0.64 26.33 8.93
N PRO A 40 -0.53 26.51 9.57
CA PRO A 40 -0.70 27.55 10.60
C PRO A 40 0.27 27.38 11.78
N HIS A 41 0.61 26.13 12.14
CA HIS A 41 1.58 25.89 13.19
C HIS A 41 2.98 26.38 12.78
N LEU A 42 3.47 25.98 11.60
CA LEU A 42 4.81 26.38 11.13
C LEU A 42 4.92 27.88 10.80
N GLU A 43 3.81 28.57 10.55
CA GLU A 43 3.76 30.02 10.31
C GLU A 43 3.57 30.87 11.57
N ARG A 44 3.45 30.26 12.76
CA ARG A 44 3.25 31.00 14.03
C ARG A 44 4.39 31.99 14.31
N PRO A 45 4.15 33.10 15.03
CA PRO A 45 5.16 34.14 15.29
C PRO A 45 6.48 33.62 15.90
N SER A 46 6.41 32.59 16.73
CA SER A 46 7.59 32.00 17.38
C SER A 46 8.33 30.95 16.55
N SER A 47 7.84 30.62 15.34
CA SER A 47 8.45 29.58 14.51
C SER A 47 9.68 30.12 13.76
N PRO A 48 10.81 29.40 13.77
CA PRO A 48 11.97 29.76 12.95
C PRO A 48 11.69 29.62 11.44
N LEU A 49 10.66 28.84 11.05
CA LEU A 49 10.25 28.68 9.65
C LEU A 49 9.27 29.75 9.17
N ARG A 50 8.82 30.68 10.04
CA ARG A 50 7.82 31.68 9.67
C ARG A 50 8.24 32.51 8.46
N GLU A 51 9.38 33.20 8.55
CA GLU A 51 9.83 34.11 7.49
C GLU A 51 10.06 33.37 6.15
N PRO A 52 10.75 32.21 6.11
CA PRO A 52 10.86 31.44 4.87
C PRO A 52 9.54 30.94 4.27
N LEU A 53 8.53 30.70 5.10
CA LEU A 53 7.20 30.24 4.65
C LEU A 53 6.30 31.37 4.15
N MET A 54 6.54 32.62 4.55
CA MET A 54 5.77 33.77 4.06
C MET A 54 6.06 34.14 2.61
N ASN A 55 7.03 33.50 1.96
CA ASN A 55 7.25 33.60 0.52
C ASN A 55 6.06 32.99 -0.25
N SER A 56 5.51 33.72 -1.22
CA SER A 56 4.35 33.27 -2.02
C SER A 56 4.59 32.00 -2.84
N ALA A 57 5.85 31.58 -3.01
CA ALA A 57 6.22 30.32 -3.64
C ALA A 57 6.25 29.11 -2.69
N SER A 58 6.18 29.33 -1.37
CA SER A 58 6.26 28.27 -0.37
C SER A 58 4.94 27.52 -0.21
N MET A 59 5.00 26.20 -0.09
CA MET A 59 3.82 25.34 0.02
C MET A 59 4.06 24.16 0.96
N ILE A 60 2.96 23.71 1.57
CA ILE A 60 2.94 22.46 2.33
C ILE A 60 1.95 21.51 1.68
N TYR A 61 2.38 20.28 1.43
CA TYR A 61 1.53 19.29 0.77
C TYR A 61 1.87 17.86 1.22
N ALA A 62 0.90 16.96 1.06
CA ALA A 62 1.11 15.54 1.32
C ALA A 62 1.99 14.91 0.24
N GLN A 63 2.90 14.03 0.65
CA GLN A 63 3.72 13.23 -0.25
C GLN A 63 3.56 11.72 0.07
N GLY A 64 4.47 10.91 -0.47
CA GLY A 64 4.61 9.51 -0.08
C GLY A 64 3.35 8.70 -0.38
N SER A 65 3.03 7.76 0.52
CA SER A 65 1.94 6.81 0.25
C SER A 65 0.55 7.43 0.33
N MET A 66 0.40 8.53 1.07
CA MET A 66 -0.85 9.31 1.15
C MET A 66 -1.18 9.97 -0.20
N ALA A 67 -0.19 10.58 -0.85
CA ALA A 67 -0.38 11.27 -2.13
C ALA A 67 -0.85 10.35 -3.27
N ILE A 68 -0.43 9.08 -3.24
CA ILE A 68 -0.76 8.08 -4.26
C ILE A 68 -1.89 7.12 -3.84
N GLY A 69 -2.48 7.30 -2.66
CA GLY A 69 -3.57 6.45 -2.15
C GLY A 69 -3.15 5.03 -1.75
N ALA A 70 -1.87 4.82 -1.42
CA ALA A 70 -1.28 3.51 -1.09
C ALA A 70 -0.87 3.36 0.38
N THR A 71 -1.35 4.23 1.27
CA THR A 71 -1.15 4.11 2.72
C THR A 71 -1.84 2.85 3.25
N ILE A 72 -1.14 2.12 4.11
CA ILE A 72 -1.64 0.91 4.77
C ILE A 72 -1.38 0.99 6.26
N ILE A 73 -2.21 0.30 7.02
CA ILE A 73 -2.02 0.10 8.45
C ILE A 73 -0.85 -0.87 8.67
N SER A 74 0.13 -0.39 9.43
CA SER A 74 1.18 -1.15 10.06
C SER A 74 0.58 -2.21 11.01
N GLY A 75 1.19 -3.38 11.09
CA GLY A 75 0.65 -4.52 11.86
C GLY A 75 0.78 -4.40 13.38
N THR A 76 1.25 -3.27 13.91
CA THR A 76 1.52 -3.07 15.34
C THR A 76 0.49 -2.11 15.96
N ASP A 77 0.26 -2.26 17.27
CA ASP A 77 -0.83 -1.57 17.96
C ASP A 77 -0.52 -0.08 18.28
N GLU A 78 0.76 0.31 18.36
CA GLU A 78 1.21 1.64 18.81
C GLU A 78 1.62 2.62 17.69
N ASP A 79 1.89 2.14 16.47
CA ASP A 79 2.26 2.97 15.33
C ASP A 79 1.57 2.47 14.08
N ARG A 80 0.31 2.87 13.89
CA ARG A 80 -0.59 2.19 12.94
C ARG A 80 -0.40 2.67 11.52
N PHE A 81 0.03 3.89 11.25
CA PHE A 81 0.32 4.31 9.87
C PHE A 81 1.20 5.55 9.80
N ASP A 82 1.88 5.68 8.67
CA ASP A 82 2.75 6.78 8.29
C ASP A 82 2.02 7.76 7.39
N VAL A 83 2.19 9.07 7.66
CA VAL A 83 1.82 10.13 6.72
C VAL A 83 3.02 11.04 6.50
N ASP A 84 3.20 11.49 5.27
CA ASP A 84 4.37 12.27 4.89
C ASP A 84 3.95 13.68 4.45
N ALA A 85 4.56 14.71 5.03
CA ALA A 85 4.36 16.10 4.67
C ALA A 85 5.65 16.71 4.09
N LEU A 86 5.48 17.48 3.02
CA LEU A 86 6.54 18.26 2.39
C LEU A 86 6.35 19.73 2.69
N VAL A 87 7.42 20.38 3.13
CA VAL A 87 7.54 21.82 3.30
C VAL A 87 8.45 22.31 2.17
N ASP A 88 7.85 22.71 1.06
CA ASP A 88 8.54 23.28 -0.11
C ASP A 88 8.73 24.77 0.12
N MET A 89 9.98 25.19 0.30
CA MET A 89 10.34 26.56 0.65
C MET A 89 11.75 26.89 0.16
N THR A 90 12.07 28.18 0.02
CA THR A 90 13.46 28.60 -0.15
C THR A 90 14.15 28.65 1.21
N THR A 91 15.15 27.81 1.40
CA THR A 91 15.93 27.75 2.63
C THR A 91 16.85 28.97 2.72
N PRO A 92 16.93 29.66 3.88
CA PRO A 92 17.87 30.75 4.06
C PRO A 92 19.32 30.32 3.83
N GLY A 93 20.10 31.09 3.05
CA GLY A 93 21.46 30.71 2.65
C GLY A 93 22.50 30.67 3.78
N HIS A 94 22.14 31.08 5.00
CA HIS A 94 22.99 30.98 6.18
C HIS A 94 22.74 29.70 7.00
N TRP A 95 21.72 28.89 6.66
CA TRP A 95 21.50 27.60 7.29
C TRP A 95 22.45 26.57 6.69
N SER A 96 23.15 25.81 7.52
CA SER A 96 23.88 24.63 7.04
C SER A 96 22.90 23.50 6.72
N ASP A 97 23.33 22.52 5.94
CA ASP A 97 22.51 21.36 5.60
C ASP A 97 22.12 20.53 6.84
N ASP A 98 22.90 20.61 7.92
CA ASP A 98 22.63 19.95 9.19
C ASP A 98 21.62 20.75 10.05
N ASP A 99 21.72 22.08 10.05
CA ASP A 99 20.86 22.95 10.87
C ASP A 99 19.40 22.95 10.40
N VAL A 100 19.12 22.70 9.11
CA VAL A 100 17.76 22.77 8.56
C VAL A 100 16.79 21.85 9.30
N LEU A 101 17.24 20.65 9.68
CA LEU A 101 16.41 19.72 10.44
C LEU A 101 16.25 20.11 11.90
N ASP A 102 17.19 20.86 12.47
CA ASP A 102 17.07 21.44 13.82
C ASP A 102 16.05 22.58 13.83
N TYR A 103 16.10 23.48 12.84
CA TYR A 103 15.08 24.51 12.68
C TYR A 103 13.68 23.92 12.47
N LEU A 104 13.56 22.84 11.68
CA LEU A 104 12.30 22.13 11.53
C LEU A 104 11.86 21.49 12.85
N PHE A 105 12.77 20.86 13.59
CA PHE A 105 12.49 20.24 14.87
C PHE A 105 11.96 21.25 15.89
N ASP A 106 12.61 22.41 15.99
CA ASP A 106 12.18 23.53 16.83
C ASP A 106 10.83 24.09 16.39
N ALA A 107 10.63 24.23 15.07
CA ALA A 107 9.37 24.72 14.52
C ALA A 107 8.20 23.77 14.76
N LEU A 108 8.43 22.48 14.96
CA LEU A 108 7.36 21.52 15.28
C LEU A 108 7.08 21.41 16.78
N GLN A 109 7.89 22.04 17.64
CA GLN A 109 7.66 22.00 19.09
C GLN A 109 6.32 22.63 19.48
N GLY A 110 5.60 21.93 20.36
CA GLY A 110 4.26 22.32 20.79
C GLY A 110 3.17 22.01 19.76
N PHE A 111 3.45 21.19 18.73
CA PHE A 111 2.39 20.71 17.85
C PHE A 111 1.36 19.91 18.65
N PRO A 112 0.06 20.22 18.55
CA PRO A 112 -0.95 19.62 19.41
C PRO A 112 -1.06 18.10 19.25
N ASP A 113 -1.31 17.41 20.37
CA ASP A 113 -1.53 15.95 20.48
C ASP A 113 -0.32 15.07 20.10
N VAL A 114 0.83 15.68 19.84
CA VAL A 114 2.08 14.96 19.62
C VAL A 114 2.62 14.46 20.95
N ARG A 115 2.88 13.16 21.04
CA ARG A 115 3.47 12.50 22.21
C ARG A 115 4.98 12.62 22.22
N LYS A 116 5.60 12.61 21.04
CA LYS A 116 7.05 12.67 20.86
C LYS A 116 7.38 13.29 19.51
N ILE A 117 8.39 14.13 19.48
CA ILE A 117 9.02 14.61 18.24
C ILE A 117 10.42 13.99 18.18
N ALA A 118 10.78 13.44 17.03
CA ALA A 118 12.09 12.85 16.79
C ALA A 118 12.72 13.47 15.53
N ARG A 119 13.94 13.97 15.67
CA ARG A 119 14.76 14.38 14.53
C ARG A 119 15.34 13.12 13.88
N CYS A 120 15.03 12.90 12.61
CA CYS A 120 15.62 11.83 11.80
C CYS A 120 16.66 12.42 10.84
N THR A 121 17.30 11.58 10.02
CA THR A 121 18.38 12.05 9.14
C THR A 121 17.91 12.82 7.90
N ARG A 122 16.62 12.78 7.55
CA ARG A 122 16.05 13.50 6.38
C ARG A 122 14.75 14.26 6.68
N CYS A 123 14.17 14.04 7.86
CA CYS A 123 12.87 14.53 8.23
C CYS A 123 12.81 14.71 9.75
N VAL A 124 11.74 15.35 10.21
CA VAL A 124 11.35 15.35 11.61
C VAL A 124 10.03 14.61 11.73
N GLN A 125 10.00 13.61 12.61
CA GLN A 125 8.86 12.74 12.84
C GLN A 125 8.07 13.20 14.07
N MET A 126 6.79 13.47 13.88
CA MET A 126 5.83 13.72 14.96
C MET A 126 5.03 12.46 15.24
N HIS A 127 5.20 11.88 16.44
CA HIS A 127 4.48 10.70 16.89
C HIS A 127 3.20 11.10 17.61
N PHE A 128 2.06 10.64 17.07
CA PHE A 128 0.76 10.73 17.70
C PHE A 128 0.44 9.41 18.42
N ALA A 129 -0.78 9.29 18.93
CA ALA A 129 -1.20 8.10 19.66
C ALA A 129 -1.22 6.81 18.83
N PHE A 130 -1.50 6.92 17.53
CA PHE A 130 -1.76 5.78 16.64
C PHE A 130 -1.13 5.94 15.25
N MET A 131 -0.34 6.99 15.02
CA MET A 131 0.29 7.28 13.73
C MET A 131 1.52 8.16 13.95
N HIS A 132 2.33 8.31 12.92
CA HIS A 132 3.33 9.38 12.87
C HIS A 132 3.23 10.19 11.58
N MET A 133 3.65 11.45 11.66
CA MET A 133 3.79 12.34 10.52
C MET A 133 5.26 12.68 10.31
N ASP A 134 5.80 12.32 9.16
CA ASP A 134 7.16 12.68 8.73
C ASP A 134 7.11 14.00 7.96
N VAL A 135 7.71 15.04 8.54
CA VAL A 135 7.80 16.36 7.90
C VAL A 135 9.19 16.52 7.31
N THR A 136 9.28 16.80 6.01
CA THR A 136 10.54 16.96 5.28
C THR A 136 10.57 18.34 4.62
N ILE A 137 11.69 19.06 4.77
CA ILE A 137 11.93 20.29 4.00
C ILE A 137 12.48 19.91 2.62
N LEU A 138 11.90 20.52 1.60
CA LEU A 138 12.42 20.55 0.24
C LEU A 138 12.88 21.97 -0.04
N ASP A 139 14.20 22.15 -0.19
CA ASP A 139 14.75 23.41 -0.63
C ASP A 139 14.41 23.63 -2.09
N ALA A 140 13.59 24.64 -2.37
CA ALA A 140 13.11 24.94 -3.70
C ALA A 140 14.26 25.29 -4.63
N ALA A 141 14.36 24.59 -5.78
CA ALA A 141 15.30 24.95 -6.81
C ALA A 141 15.09 26.41 -7.28
N ARG A 142 16.17 27.09 -7.67
CA ARG A 142 16.10 28.46 -8.17
C ARG A 142 15.18 28.56 -9.38
N GLN A 143 14.35 29.60 -9.40
CA GLN A 143 13.46 29.86 -10.54
C GLN A 143 14.25 30.30 -11.79
N PRO A 144 13.82 29.92 -13.01
CA PRO A 144 12.69 29.04 -13.30
C PRO A 144 13.01 27.58 -12.97
N ARG A 145 12.11 26.89 -12.25
CA ARG A 145 12.22 25.45 -11.96
C ARG A 145 11.05 24.66 -12.54
N ILE A 146 11.29 23.37 -12.81
CA ILE A 146 10.20 22.40 -12.95
C ILE A 146 9.38 22.42 -11.65
N GLU A 147 8.06 22.28 -11.77
CA GLU A 147 7.16 22.37 -10.63
C GLU A 147 7.63 21.47 -9.47
N ARG A 148 7.84 22.10 -8.31
CA ARG A 148 8.20 21.45 -7.03
C ARG A 148 9.44 20.53 -7.10
N VAL A 149 10.36 20.81 -8.02
CA VAL A 149 11.72 20.26 -7.98
C VAL A 149 12.56 21.02 -6.96
N GLY A 150 13.37 20.29 -6.20
CA GLY A 150 14.29 20.87 -5.23
C GLY A 150 15.28 19.85 -4.71
N GLU A 151 15.80 20.12 -3.53
CA GLU A 151 16.68 19.21 -2.82
C GLU A 151 16.19 18.98 -1.40
N ILE A 152 16.17 17.73 -0.95
CA ILE A 152 15.95 17.40 0.45
C ILE A 152 17.30 17.32 1.18
N PHE A 153 17.27 17.57 2.47
CA PHE A 153 18.45 17.51 3.33
C PHE A 153 18.68 16.09 3.84
N HIS A 154 19.95 15.69 3.93
CA HIS A 154 20.37 14.51 4.66
C HIS A 154 21.46 14.89 5.65
N SER A 155 21.11 14.89 6.94
CA SER A 155 22.01 15.08 8.08
C SER A 155 22.24 13.73 8.78
N PRO A 156 23.28 12.97 8.40
CA PRO A 156 23.58 11.68 9.03
C PRO A 156 24.14 11.85 10.45
N ASP A 157 23.99 10.83 11.30
CA ASP A 157 24.55 10.83 12.67
C ASP A 157 26.08 11.00 12.70
N THR A 158 26.76 10.61 11.61
CA THR A 158 28.20 10.75 11.43
C THR A 158 28.50 11.32 10.05
N GLY A 159 29.39 12.30 9.98
CA GLY A 159 29.79 12.96 8.74
C GLY A 159 29.15 14.35 8.60
N THR A 160 29.22 14.90 7.40
CA THR A 160 28.65 16.22 7.07
C THR A 160 27.32 16.05 6.38
N GLY A 161 26.37 16.93 6.69
CA GLY A 161 25.11 17.04 5.97
C GLY A 161 25.32 17.25 4.46
N TYR A 162 24.38 16.75 3.67
CA TYR A 162 24.39 16.92 2.23
C TYR A 162 22.98 16.94 1.66
N ARG A 163 22.86 17.41 0.42
CA ARG A 163 21.59 17.55 -0.29
C ARG A 163 21.35 16.42 -1.28
N VAL A 164 20.08 16.07 -1.47
CA VAL A 164 19.64 15.03 -2.41
C VAL A 164 18.59 15.61 -3.35
N PRO A 165 18.82 15.61 -4.67
CA PRO A 165 17.83 16.03 -5.65
C PRO A 165 16.52 15.26 -5.47
N SER A 166 15.39 15.97 -5.51
CA SER A 166 14.09 15.35 -5.24
C SER A 166 12.95 16.02 -6.01
N ASN A 167 11.99 15.21 -6.45
CA ASN A 167 10.69 15.69 -6.95
C ASN A 167 9.53 14.77 -6.52
N PRO A 168 9.15 14.76 -5.22
CA PRO A 168 8.10 13.89 -4.72
C PRO A 168 6.74 14.18 -5.35
N TYR A 169 6.46 15.46 -5.62
CA TYR A 169 5.23 15.88 -6.30
C TYR A 169 5.16 15.29 -7.70
N GLY A 170 6.17 15.53 -8.54
CA GLY A 170 6.21 15.01 -9.91
C GLY A 170 6.11 13.49 -9.95
N PHE A 171 6.76 12.79 -9.01
CA PHE A 171 6.63 11.34 -8.89
C PHE A 171 5.18 10.91 -8.57
N SER A 172 4.53 11.59 -7.62
CA SER A 172 3.15 11.29 -7.25
C SER A 172 2.16 11.57 -8.38
N THR A 173 2.33 12.69 -9.11
CA THR A 173 1.54 13.04 -10.29
C THR A 173 1.71 11.99 -11.39
N TRP A 174 2.97 11.68 -11.75
CA TRP A 174 3.29 10.65 -12.73
C TRP A 174 2.66 9.30 -12.34
N PHE A 175 2.78 8.88 -11.09
CA PHE A 175 2.19 7.62 -10.63
C PHE A 175 0.67 7.60 -10.83
N ARG A 176 -0.03 8.65 -10.40
CA ARG A 176 -1.49 8.75 -10.50
C ARG A 176 -1.98 8.76 -11.95
N GLU A 177 -1.23 9.41 -12.84
CA GLU A 177 -1.52 9.47 -14.27
C GLU A 177 -1.17 8.16 -15.00
N SER A 178 -0.19 7.41 -14.49
CA SER A 178 0.32 6.20 -15.17
C SER A 178 -0.41 4.91 -14.78
N VAL A 179 -1.12 4.87 -13.65
CA VAL A 179 -1.93 3.70 -13.30
C VAL A 179 -3.20 3.65 -14.15
N THR A 180 -3.67 2.43 -14.42
CA THR A 180 -4.90 2.21 -15.18
C THR A 180 -6.09 2.53 -14.28
N GLN A 181 -6.94 3.46 -14.74
CA GLN A 181 -8.14 3.84 -14.00
C GLN A 181 -9.09 2.64 -13.88
N PRO A 182 -9.70 2.42 -12.70
CA PRO A 182 -10.63 1.31 -12.51
C PRO A 182 -11.88 1.49 -13.36
N THR A 183 -12.55 0.39 -13.68
CA THR A 183 -13.90 0.46 -14.23
C THR A 183 -14.87 0.93 -13.14
N TYR A 184 -15.97 1.56 -13.55
CA TYR A 184 -17.02 2.02 -12.63
C TYR A 184 -17.54 0.89 -11.71
N ASP A 185 -17.77 -0.31 -12.26
CA ASP A 185 -18.26 -1.44 -11.49
C ASP A 185 -17.23 -1.94 -10.46
N PHE A 186 -15.95 -1.93 -10.82
CA PHE A 186 -14.88 -2.29 -9.90
C PHE A 186 -14.79 -1.29 -8.74
N GLU A 187 -14.79 0.00 -9.05
CA GLU A 187 -14.76 1.07 -8.06
C GLU A 187 -15.96 0.98 -7.11
N ARG A 188 -17.18 0.84 -7.66
CA ARG A 188 -18.41 0.69 -6.86
C ARG A 188 -18.35 -0.55 -5.95
N SER A 189 -17.84 -1.68 -6.45
CA SER A 189 -17.66 -2.91 -5.67
C SER A 189 -16.71 -2.67 -4.49
N LEU A 190 -15.58 -2.01 -4.73
CA LEU A 190 -14.59 -1.71 -3.70
C LEU A 190 -15.11 -0.71 -2.66
N GLN A 191 -15.82 0.35 -3.09
CA GLN A 191 -16.48 1.29 -2.18
C GLN A 191 -17.54 0.60 -1.31
N SER A 192 -18.32 -0.33 -1.87
CA SER A 192 -19.27 -1.12 -1.09
C SER A 192 -18.57 -1.97 -0.02
N ARG A 193 -17.46 -2.63 -0.37
CA ARG A 193 -16.65 -3.39 0.60
C ARG A 193 -16.13 -2.52 1.73
N ARG A 194 -15.61 -1.32 1.42
CA ARG A 194 -15.14 -0.37 2.44
C ARG A 194 -16.22 0.05 3.41
N ARG A 195 -17.43 0.36 2.93
CA ARG A 195 -18.55 0.75 3.80
C ARG A 195 -18.95 -0.35 4.77
N ILE A 196 -18.83 -1.61 4.36
CA ILE A 196 -19.30 -2.75 5.16
C ILE A 196 -18.19 -3.31 6.06
N TYR A 197 -16.96 -3.38 5.55
CA TYR A 197 -15.86 -4.14 6.16
C TYR A 197 -14.65 -3.28 6.52
N GLY A 198 -14.61 -2.04 6.04
CA GLY A 198 -13.63 -1.04 6.44
C GLY A 198 -13.58 -0.94 7.95
N VAL A 199 -12.39 -0.72 8.47
CA VAL A 199 -12.17 -0.76 9.91
C VAL A 199 -11.88 0.64 10.37
N ASP A 200 -12.84 1.24 11.06
CA ASP A 200 -12.51 2.38 11.90
C ASP A 200 -11.73 1.89 13.11
N ARG A 201 -10.59 2.51 13.33
CA ARG A 201 -9.56 2.08 14.27
C ARG A 201 -9.26 3.13 15.31
N LEU A 202 -9.68 4.37 15.09
CA LEU A 202 -9.42 5.47 16.00
C LEU A 202 -10.64 5.64 16.93
N PRO A 203 -10.42 5.81 18.24
CA PRO A 203 -11.53 5.94 19.18
C PRO A 203 -12.35 7.21 18.93
N GLU A 204 -13.68 7.09 18.94
CA GLU A 204 -14.65 8.18 18.69
C GLU A 204 -14.47 9.38 19.64
N SER A 205 -13.92 9.18 20.85
CA SER A 205 -13.91 10.17 21.93
C SER A 205 -12.76 11.19 21.85
N SER A 206 -11.70 10.93 21.09
CA SER A 206 -10.55 11.85 20.98
C SER A 206 -10.66 12.90 19.86
N ILE A 207 -11.68 12.80 18.99
CA ILE A 207 -11.66 13.44 17.67
C ILE A 207 -12.95 14.24 17.36
N LYS A 208 -13.99 14.17 18.20
CA LYS A 208 -15.23 14.95 17.99
C LYS A 208 -15.01 16.47 17.87
N ALA A 209 -13.94 17.03 18.44
CA ALA A 209 -13.57 18.44 18.27
C ALA A 209 -12.79 18.73 16.96
N GLU A 210 -12.30 17.72 16.25
CA GLU A 210 -11.50 17.84 15.02
C GLU A 210 -12.36 17.72 13.74
N VAL A 211 -13.53 17.08 13.84
CA VAL A 211 -14.43 16.79 12.71
C VAL A 211 -15.40 17.94 12.42
N ASP A 212 -15.59 18.86 13.36
CA ASP A 212 -16.48 20.03 13.23
C ASP A 212 -15.92 21.16 12.33
N GLN A 213 -14.85 20.91 11.57
CA GLN A 213 -14.40 21.88 10.57
C GLN A 213 -15.39 21.92 9.39
N GLU A 214 -15.69 23.13 8.90
CA GLU A 214 -16.36 23.32 7.60
C GLU A 214 -15.70 22.45 6.53
N ASN A 215 -16.48 22.04 5.51
CA ASN A 215 -15.98 21.28 4.36
C ASN A 215 -14.96 22.12 3.57
N LEU A 216 -13.72 22.16 4.05
CA LEU A 216 -12.59 22.75 3.36
C LEU A 216 -12.15 21.80 2.23
N PRO A 217 -11.56 22.33 1.14
CA PRO A 217 -11.03 21.51 0.07
C PRO A 217 -10.05 20.47 0.58
N ASP A 218 -10.05 19.29 -0.08
CA ASP A 218 -9.19 18.19 0.31
C ASP A 218 -7.71 18.58 0.23
N VAL A 219 -6.96 18.42 1.33
CA VAL A 219 -5.50 18.66 1.37
C VAL A 219 -4.71 17.43 0.92
N ILE A 220 -5.32 16.25 1.06
CA ILE A 220 -4.77 14.99 0.58
C ILE A 220 -5.50 14.56 -0.69
N PRO A 221 -4.80 14.02 -1.72
CA PRO A 221 -5.47 13.52 -2.91
C PRO A 221 -6.48 12.42 -2.60
N THR A 222 -7.51 12.31 -3.44
CA THR A 222 -8.50 11.25 -3.37
C THR A 222 -7.85 9.87 -3.47
N ARG A 223 -8.48 8.90 -2.79
CA ARG A 223 -8.07 7.50 -2.80
C ARG A 223 -8.05 6.99 -4.25
N LEU A 224 -7.03 6.21 -4.58
CA LEU A 224 -6.85 5.67 -5.93
C LEU A 224 -7.20 4.18 -5.93
N ASP A 225 -8.20 3.83 -6.72
CA ASP A 225 -8.80 2.48 -6.73
C ASP A 225 -8.31 1.61 -7.89
N ALA A 226 -7.17 1.97 -8.48
CA ALA A 226 -6.53 1.19 -9.53
C ALA A 226 -5.99 -0.15 -8.99
N GLN A 227 -6.12 -1.22 -9.78
CA GLN A 227 -5.68 -2.56 -9.39
C GLN A 227 -4.17 -2.61 -9.06
N GLN A 228 -3.34 -1.86 -9.80
CA GLN A 228 -1.92 -1.71 -9.49
C GLN A 228 -1.67 -1.16 -8.08
N VAL A 229 -2.52 -0.24 -7.61
CA VAL A 229 -2.42 0.35 -6.26
C VAL A 229 -2.82 -0.66 -5.18
N LEU A 230 -3.86 -1.47 -5.45
CA LEU A 230 -4.26 -2.53 -4.51
C LEU A 230 -3.18 -3.60 -4.38
N ALA A 231 -2.55 -4.00 -5.50
CA ALA A 231 -1.41 -4.91 -5.49
C ALA A 231 -0.20 -4.29 -4.76
N LEU A 232 0.04 -2.99 -4.91
CA LEU A 232 1.07 -2.26 -4.15
C LEU A 232 0.80 -2.30 -2.64
N LYS A 233 -0.45 -2.10 -2.19
CA LYS A 233 -0.82 -2.21 -0.77
C LYS A 233 -0.52 -3.61 -0.22
N LEU A 234 -0.88 -4.67 -0.96
CA LEU A 234 -0.60 -6.06 -0.59
C LEU A 234 0.91 -6.34 -0.51
N MET A 235 1.67 -5.88 -1.51
CA MET A 235 3.14 -6.02 -1.53
C MET A 235 3.79 -5.30 -0.35
N LYS A 236 3.39 -4.06 -0.06
CA LYS A 236 3.87 -3.31 1.11
C LYS A 236 3.59 -4.08 2.40
N ARG A 237 2.39 -4.64 2.55
CA ARG A 237 2.00 -5.42 3.72
C ARG A 237 2.87 -6.66 3.88
N PHE A 238 3.01 -7.44 2.80
CA PHE A 238 3.85 -8.62 2.77
C PHE A 238 5.29 -8.29 3.17
N VAL A 239 5.91 -7.31 2.51
CA VAL A 239 7.29 -6.90 2.81
C VAL A 239 7.44 -6.39 4.24
N ASN A 240 6.48 -5.62 4.76
CA ASN A 240 6.51 -5.15 6.15
C ASN A 240 6.59 -6.32 7.14
N LEU A 241 5.80 -7.37 6.94
CA LEU A 241 5.82 -8.55 7.81
C LEU A 241 7.10 -9.37 7.65
N ARG A 242 7.58 -9.58 6.41
CA ARG A 242 8.82 -10.33 6.16
C ARG A 242 10.03 -9.69 6.82
N PHE A 243 10.06 -8.36 6.88
CA PHE A 243 11.19 -7.61 7.42
C PHE A 243 11.02 -7.21 8.89
N GLN A 244 9.87 -7.46 9.51
CA GLN A 244 9.59 -7.05 10.90
C GLN A 244 10.60 -7.63 11.91
N THR A 245 11.03 -8.87 11.71
CA THR A 245 11.94 -9.58 12.64
C THR A 245 13.37 -9.68 12.12
N ARG A 246 13.68 -9.06 10.98
CA ARG A 246 15.00 -9.17 10.35
C ARG A 246 15.87 -7.97 10.69
N THR A 247 17.17 -8.22 10.80
CA THR A 247 18.19 -7.20 11.03
C THR A 247 18.67 -6.52 9.74
N ILE A 248 18.36 -7.10 8.58
CA ILE A 248 18.71 -6.52 7.27
C ILE A 248 17.82 -5.32 6.93
N ARG A 249 18.34 -4.43 6.09
CA ARG A 249 17.62 -3.20 5.71
C ARG A 249 16.41 -3.52 4.83
N ARG A 250 15.22 -3.09 5.27
CA ARG A 250 14.00 -3.18 4.48
C ARG A 250 14.11 -2.33 3.19
N PRO A 251 13.67 -2.84 2.03
CA PRO A 251 13.60 -2.06 0.81
C PRO A 251 12.64 -0.87 0.98
N PRO A 252 12.94 0.32 0.43
CA PRO A 252 12.08 1.48 0.57
C PRO A 252 10.79 1.31 -0.23
N SER A 253 9.65 1.70 0.32
CA SER A 253 8.33 1.55 -0.33
C SER A 253 8.28 2.18 -1.73
N ILE A 254 8.98 3.29 -1.94
CA ILE A 254 9.01 4.01 -3.22
C ILE A 254 9.62 3.18 -4.38
N TYR A 255 10.52 2.24 -4.06
CA TYR A 255 11.06 1.28 -5.02
C TYR A 255 9.92 0.41 -5.60
N PHE A 256 9.10 -0.16 -4.72
CA PHE A 256 7.92 -0.93 -5.10
C PHE A 256 6.88 -0.08 -5.82
N THR A 257 6.68 1.16 -5.39
CA THR A 257 5.71 2.08 -6.00
C THR A 257 5.98 2.28 -7.49
N LYS A 258 7.23 2.57 -7.89
CA LYS A 258 7.57 2.71 -9.30
C LYS A 258 7.34 1.42 -10.08
N LEU A 259 7.76 0.28 -9.51
CA LEU A 259 7.61 -1.02 -10.13
C LEU A 259 6.14 -1.46 -10.28
N ALA A 260 5.24 -1.04 -9.38
CA ALA A 260 3.81 -1.30 -9.50
C ALA A 260 3.20 -0.68 -10.76
N VAL A 261 3.70 0.49 -11.18
CA VAL A 261 3.31 1.13 -12.45
C VAL A 261 3.97 0.44 -13.63
N THR A 262 5.30 0.27 -13.59
CA THR A 262 6.06 -0.24 -14.75
C THR A 262 5.84 -1.73 -15.00
N CYS A 263 5.34 -2.49 -14.03
CA CYS A 263 4.89 -3.86 -14.26
C CYS A 263 3.70 -3.93 -15.21
N GLY A 264 2.91 -2.84 -15.33
CA GLY A 264 1.74 -2.73 -16.18
C GLY A 264 0.47 -3.33 -15.56
N TYR A 265 -0.68 -2.96 -16.13
CA TYR A 265 -1.98 -3.51 -15.75
C TYR A 265 -2.15 -4.96 -16.22
N GLU A 266 -2.82 -5.75 -15.39
CA GLU A 266 -3.18 -7.14 -15.66
C GLU A 266 -4.71 -7.32 -15.61
N PRO A 267 -5.40 -7.49 -16.75
CA PRO A 267 -6.87 -7.60 -16.77
C PRO A 267 -7.41 -8.86 -16.11
N SER A 268 -6.57 -9.87 -15.86
CA SER A 268 -6.98 -11.16 -15.28
C SER A 268 -7.23 -11.13 -13.77
N GLY A 269 -7.29 -9.96 -13.15
CA GLY A 269 -7.64 -9.77 -11.73
C GLY A 269 -6.47 -9.53 -10.79
N LEU A 270 -6.79 -9.24 -9.53
CA LEU A 270 -5.86 -8.76 -8.50
C LEU A 270 -4.79 -9.79 -8.13
N THR A 271 -5.14 -11.08 -8.10
CA THR A 271 -4.20 -12.18 -7.86
C THR A 271 -3.12 -12.19 -8.93
N THR A 272 -3.53 -12.17 -10.20
CA THR A 272 -2.59 -12.21 -11.33
C THR A 272 -1.77 -10.93 -11.41
N GLN A 273 -2.36 -9.77 -11.07
CA GLN A 273 -1.61 -8.52 -10.92
C GLN A 273 -0.53 -8.60 -9.85
N LEU A 274 -0.84 -9.17 -8.67
CA LEU A 274 0.13 -9.33 -7.59
C LEU A 274 1.24 -10.32 -7.96
N GLU A 275 0.91 -11.42 -8.61
CA GLU A 275 1.89 -12.39 -9.12
C GLU A 275 2.83 -11.73 -10.14
N ARG A 276 2.28 -11.01 -11.13
CA ARG A 276 3.06 -10.28 -12.12
C ARG A 276 3.96 -9.24 -11.46
N PHE A 277 3.47 -8.54 -10.45
CA PHE A 277 4.24 -7.57 -9.71
C PHE A 277 5.39 -8.23 -8.91
N ALA A 278 5.12 -9.31 -8.20
CA ALA A 278 6.14 -10.08 -7.48
C ALA A 278 7.22 -10.63 -8.42
N ALA A 279 6.81 -11.18 -9.57
CA ALA A 279 7.73 -11.68 -10.60
C ALA A 279 8.61 -10.56 -11.18
N LYS A 280 8.06 -9.35 -11.36
CA LYS A 280 8.84 -8.18 -11.80
C LYS A 280 9.89 -7.78 -10.76
N VAL A 281 9.52 -7.68 -9.48
CA VAL A 281 10.46 -7.37 -8.39
C VAL A 281 11.58 -8.42 -8.33
N LYS A 282 11.22 -9.71 -8.42
CA LYS A 282 12.18 -10.81 -8.45
C LYS A 282 13.17 -10.66 -9.61
N ALA A 283 12.67 -10.44 -10.83
CA ALA A 283 13.51 -10.29 -12.02
C ALA A 283 14.51 -9.13 -11.88
N GLU A 284 14.09 -7.99 -11.30
CA GLU A 284 15.00 -6.88 -11.01
C GLU A 284 16.10 -7.26 -10.00
N MET A 285 15.74 -7.99 -8.95
CA MET A 285 16.72 -8.45 -7.96
C MET A 285 17.70 -9.48 -8.51
N ASP A 286 17.22 -10.43 -9.31
CA ASP A 286 18.05 -11.46 -9.94
C ASP A 286 19.03 -10.83 -10.95
N ALA A 287 18.55 -9.86 -11.74
CA ALA A 287 19.40 -9.11 -12.66
C ALA A 287 20.45 -8.26 -11.92
N ALA A 288 20.06 -7.59 -10.85
CA ALA A 288 20.97 -6.81 -9.99
C ALA A 288 22.01 -7.72 -9.31
N PHE A 289 21.60 -8.90 -8.85
CA PHE A 289 22.49 -9.90 -8.26
C PHE A 289 23.52 -10.38 -9.27
N ALA A 290 23.09 -10.78 -10.48
CA ALA A 290 23.98 -11.26 -11.54
C ALA A 290 25.01 -10.21 -12.00
N LYS A 291 24.63 -8.93 -12.02
CA LYS A 291 25.52 -7.81 -12.40
C LYS A 291 26.45 -7.35 -11.28
N ASN A 292 26.29 -7.88 -10.06
CA ASN A 292 26.92 -7.36 -8.85
C ASN A 292 26.74 -5.84 -8.68
N ALA A 293 25.59 -5.31 -9.10
CA ALA A 293 25.26 -3.89 -9.06
C ALA A 293 23.82 -3.74 -8.57
N GLY A 294 23.56 -2.77 -7.68
CA GLY A 294 22.20 -2.50 -7.23
C GLY A 294 21.33 -1.92 -8.37
N PRO A 295 19.99 -2.09 -8.32
CA PRO A 295 19.10 -1.38 -9.23
C PRO A 295 19.34 0.14 -9.10
N ASP A 296 19.20 0.86 -10.20
CA ASP A 296 19.26 2.32 -10.24
C ASP A 296 17.88 2.88 -10.58
N GLU A 297 17.01 2.95 -9.58
CA GLU A 297 15.65 3.46 -9.77
C GLU A 297 15.62 4.97 -9.63
N ARG A 298 15.46 5.64 -10.78
CA ARG A 298 15.29 7.08 -10.86
C ARG A 298 13.83 7.50 -10.92
N ASN A 299 13.54 8.69 -10.41
CA ASN A 299 12.26 9.35 -10.55
C ASN A 299 12.00 9.65 -12.05
N PRO A 300 10.91 9.13 -12.65
CA PRO A 300 10.62 9.34 -14.07
C PRO A 300 10.48 10.82 -14.47
N THR A 301 10.04 11.68 -13.55
CA THR A 301 9.86 13.12 -13.81
C THR A 301 11.08 13.97 -13.46
N HIS A 302 12.08 13.40 -12.79
CA HIS A 302 13.29 14.10 -12.39
C HIS A 302 14.46 13.12 -12.23
N GLN A 303 15.16 12.81 -13.32
CA GLN A 303 16.21 11.78 -13.36
C GLN A 303 17.32 11.90 -12.29
N PRO A 304 17.73 13.10 -11.82
CA PRO A 304 18.69 13.20 -10.71
C PRO A 304 18.21 12.55 -9.40
N ASP A 305 16.91 12.54 -9.14
CA ASP A 305 16.30 11.95 -7.95
C ASP A 305 16.35 10.41 -8.03
N ARG A 306 17.18 9.82 -7.17
CA ARG A 306 17.38 8.39 -7.03
C ARG A 306 16.52 7.84 -5.91
N LEU A 307 15.43 7.17 -6.28
CA LEU A 307 14.40 6.67 -5.37
C LEU A 307 14.93 5.63 -4.38
N ASN A 308 15.99 4.92 -4.74
CA ASN A 308 16.60 3.86 -3.95
C ASN A 308 18.07 4.16 -3.62
N ASP A 309 18.41 5.42 -3.42
CA ASP A 309 19.78 5.88 -3.13
C ASP A 309 20.47 5.18 -1.94
N ARG A 310 19.70 4.68 -0.96
CA ARG A 310 20.20 4.00 0.24
C ARG A 310 19.92 2.49 0.28
N TRP A 311 19.41 1.90 -0.79
CA TRP A 311 19.09 0.46 -0.84
C TRP A 311 19.09 -0.08 -2.29
N PRO A 312 19.57 -1.29 -2.57
CA PRO A 312 20.20 -2.25 -1.66
C PRO A 312 21.63 -1.84 -1.32
N THR A 313 22.06 -2.20 -0.10
CA THR A 313 23.41 -1.97 0.41
C THR A 313 24.33 -3.17 0.20
N SER A 314 23.77 -4.37 0.06
CA SER A 314 24.53 -5.62 -0.06
C SER A 314 23.93 -6.58 -1.08
N GLN A 315 24.65 -7.66 -1.40
CA GLN A 315 24.09 -8.78 -2.17
C GLN A 315 23.01 -9.52 -1.39
N ASP A 316 23.10 -9.56 -0.06
CA ASP A 316 22.13 -10.26 0.78
C ASP A 316 20.77 -9.56 0.78
N ASP A 317 20.74 -8.22 0.68
CA ASP A 317 19.49 -7.46 0.48
C ASP A 317 18.76 -7.93 -0.79
N ARG A 318 19.51 -8.09 -1.89
CA ARG A 318 19.00 -8.52 -3.19
C ARG A 318 18.52 -9.97 -3.16
N ARG A 319 19.35 -10.87 -2.64
CA ARG A 319 19.03 -12.30 -2.52
C ARG A 319 17.81 -12.51 -1.63
N THR A 320 17.73 -11.81 -0.51
CA THR A 320 16.61 -11.95 0.44
C THR A 320 15.31 -11.49 -0.20
N LEU A 321 15.29 -10.33 -0.86
CA LEU A 321 14.08 -9.85 -1.52
C LEU A 321 13.65 -10.77 -2.68
N SER A 322 14.60 -11.26 -3.49
CA SER A 322 14.32 -12.24 -4.54
C SER A 322 13.66 -13.51 -3.98
N ALA A 323 14.22 -14.08 -2.91
CA ALA A 323 13.68 -15.27 -2.24
C ALA A 323 12.29 -15.04 -1.61
N ASP A 324 12.03 -13.85 -1.06
CA ASP A 324 10.69 -13.51 -0.57
C ASP A 324 9.65 -13.40 -1.70
N MET A 325 10.05 -12.92 -2.88
CA MET A 325 9.15 -12.89 -4.04
C MET A 325 8.84 -14.31 -4.53
N ASP A 326 9.83 -15.21 -4.55
CA ASP A 326 9.62 -16.63 -4.83
C ASP A 326 8.65 -17.28 -3.83
N TYR A 327 8.80 -16.95 -2.53
CA TYR A 327 7.88 -17.41 -1.50
C TYR A 327 6.45 -16.91 -1.73
N LEU A 328 6.27 -15.61 -2.02
CA LEU A 328 4.95 -15.03 -2.31
C LEU A 328 4.30 -15.70 -3.52
N LEU A 329 5.04 -15.86 -4.62
CA LEU A 329 4.55 -16.52 -5.84
C LEU A 329 4.12 -17.96 -5.58
N ASN A 330 4.94 -18.73 -4.85
CA ASN A 330 4.63 -20.11 -4.51
C ASN A 330 3.39 -20.21 -3.60
N ALA A 331 3.27 -19.32 -2.62
CA ALA A 331 2.14 -19.28 -1.71
C ALA A 331 0.82 -18.97 -2.44
N LEU A 332 0.82 -17.98 -3.35
CA LEU A 332 -0.35 -17.66 -4.19
C LEU A 332 -0.73 -18.82 -5.11
N ARG A 333 0.27 -19.48 -5.71
CA ARG A 333 0.05 -20.68 -6.53
C ARG A 333 -0.63 -21.81 -5.75
N ILE A 334 -0.19 -22.07 -4.51
CA ILE A 334 -0.82 -23.08 -3.65
C ILE A 334 -2.25 -22.64 -3.28
N ALA A 335 -2.43 -21.37 -2.91
CA ALA A 335 -3.74 -20.83 -2.52
C ALA A 335 -4.80 -20.97 -3.63
N ARG A 336 -4.42 -20.91 -4.91
CA ARG A 336 -5.33 -21.10 -6.05
C ARG A 336 -6.04 -22.46 -6.06
N THR A 337 -5.43 -23.49 -5.49
CA THR A 337 -5.97 -24.86 -5.49
C THR A 337 -6.31 -25.37 -4.10
N ALA A 338 -6.15 -24.54 -3.07
CA ALA A 338 -6.31 -24.92 -1.67
C ALA A 338 -7.76 -24.77 -1.19
N GLU A 339 -8.11 -25.49 -0.12
CA GLU A 339 -9.38 -25.28 0.58
C GLU A 339 -9.35 -23.96 1.37
N LEU A 340 -10.53 -23.40 1.71
CA LEU A 340 -10.61 -22.10 2.39
C LEU A 340 -9.82 -22.07 3.71
N LYS A 341 -9.82 -23.17 4.47
CA LYS A 341 -9.07 -23.29 5.73
C LYS A 341 -7.56 -23.15 5.51
N ASP A 342 -7.05 -23.70 4.41
CA ASP A 342 -5.64 -23.69 4.07
C ASP A 342 -5.25 -22.33 3.45
N ILE A 343 -6.17 -21.70 2.71
CA ILE A 343 -6.00 -20.32 2.24
C ILE A 343 -5.85 -19.35 3.43
N ALA A 344 -6.63 -19.53 4.50
CA ALA A 344 -6.52 -18.71 5.70
C ALA A 344 -5.11 -18.80 6.31
N ALA A 345 -4.58 -20.02 6.49
CA ALA A 345 -3.23 -20.23 7.00
C ALA A 345 -2.15 -19.65 6.07
N ILE A 346 -2.33 -19.73 4.75
CA ILE A 346 -1.44 -19.07 3.78
C ILE A 346 -1.49 -17.56 3.98
N PHE A 347 -2.68 -16.98 4.10
CA PHE A 347 -2.88 -15.54 4.26
C PHE A 347 -2.32 -15.04 5.60
N ASP A 348 -2.35 -15.85 6.66
CA ASP A 348 -1.71 -15.51 7.95
C ASP A 348 -0.22 -15.25 7.77
N ASN A 349 0.44 -16.13 7.02
CA ASN A 349 1.85 -16.00 6.75
C ASN A 349 2.19 -14.86 5.78
N LEU A 350 1.30 -14.53 4.85
CA LEU A 350 1.52 -13.46 3.86
C LEU A 350 1.16 -12.07 4.39
N PHE A 351 0.05 -11.95 5.13
CA PHE A 351 -0.60 -10.69 5.47
C PHE A 351 -0.92 -10.53 6.97
N GLY A 352 -0.72 -11.57 7.77
CA GLY A 352 -0.83 -11.56 9.24
C GLY A 352 -2.17 -12.05 9.76
N GLU A 353 -2.14 -12.81 10.87
CA GLU A 353 -3.27 -13.55 11.45
C GLU A 353 -4.55 -12.74 11.68
N ARG A 354 -4.41 -11.56 12.29
CA ARG A 354 -5.55 -10.66 12.56
C ARG A 354 -6.25 -10.22 11.27
N VAL A 355 -5.49 -10.04 10.19
CA VAL A 355 -6.01 -9.61 8.89
C VAL A 355 -6.76 -10.77 8.23
N SER A 356 -6.15 -11.95 8.17
CA SER A 356 -6.80 -13.11 7.55
C SER A 356 -8.05 -13.53 8.30
N THR A 357 -8.03 -13.58 9.64
CA THR A 357 -9.20 -13.95 10.45
C THR A 357 -10.39 -13.04 10.10
N ARG A 358 -10.15 -11.73 10.01
CA ARG A 358 -11.18 -10.76 9.62
C ARG A 358 -11.62 -10.91 8.16
N THR A 359 -10.68 -11.18 7.26
CA THR A 359 -10.97 -11.45 5.85
C THR A 359 -11.86 -12.67 5.67
N ILE A 360 -11.57 -13.77 6.37
CA ILE A 360 -12.36 -15.00 6.29
C ILE A 360 -13.76 -14.78 6.88
N ASP A 361 -13.88 -14.14 8.03
CA ASP A 361 -15.17 -13.78 8.63
C ASP A 361 -15.99 -12.88 7.68
N THR A 362 -15.35 -11.88 7.07
CA THR A 362 -15.94 -11.00 6.06
C THR A 362 -16.46 -11.77 4.86
N PHE A 363 -15.64 -12.66 4.30
CA PHE A 363 -15.99 -13.51 3.17
C PHE A 363 -17.17 -14.44 3.50
N SER A 364 -17.12 -15.14 4.65
CA SER A 364 -18.20 -16.01 5.12
C SER A 364 -19.51 -15.26 5.32
N LYS A 365 -19.48 -14.03 5.87
CA LYS A 365 -20.66 -13.18 6.02
C LYS A 365 -21.28 -12.77 4.68
N ARG A 366 -20.48 -12.49 3.64
CA ARG A 366 -21.01 -12.24 2.29
C ARG A 366 -21.70 -13.46 1.72
N MET A 367 -21.05 -14.61 1.79
CA MET A 367 -21.58 -15.86 1.26
C MET A 367 -22.86 -16.29 2.00
N GLY A 368 -22.95 -16.05 3.31
CA GLY A 368 -24.14 -16.35 4.11
C GLY A 368 -25.35 -15.43 3.85
N LYS A 369 -25.14 -14.18 3.42
CA LYS A 369 -26.22 -13.24 3.06
C LYS A 369 -26.70 -13.37 1.61
N GLY A 370 -25.92 -14.05 0.76
CA GLY A 370 -26.14 -14.19 -0.68
C GLY A 370 -26.96 -15.40 -1.13
N SER A 371 -27.65 -16.14 -0.25
CA SER A 371 -28.37 -17.38 -0.61
C SER A 371 -29.59 -17.19 -1.54
N GLY A 372 -29.76 -16.03 -2.17
CA GLY A 372 -30.80 -15.75 -3.15
C GLY A 372 -30.34 -15.62 -4.60
N ARG A 373 -29.05 -15.36 -4.88
CA ARG A 373 -28.57 -15.20 -6.26
C ARG A 373 -27.03 -15.25 -6.34
N GLU A 374 -26.56 -16.36 -6.88
CA GLU A 374 -25.26 -16.57 -7.59
C GLU A 374 -24.07 -17.30 -6.89
N THR A 375 -23.68 -18.38 -7.61
CA THR A 375 -22.38 -19.03 -7.90
C THR A 375 -21.67 -20.02 -6.96
N PHE A 376 -21.91 -20.09 -5.65
CA PHE A 376 -21.26 -21.12 -4.82
C PHE A 376 -22.19 -21.69 -3.73
N ARG A 377 -22.26 -23.03 -3.63
CA ARG A 377 -22.91 -23.70 -2.50
C ARG A 377 -21.87 -24.00 -1.43
N TYR A 378 -22.16 -23.55 -0.22
CA TYR A 378 -21.40 -23.87 1.00
C TYR A 378 -22.17 -24.92 1.79
N GLU A 379 -21.58 -26.11 1.98
CA GLU A 379 -22.11 -27.10 2.93
C GLU A 379 -21.51 -26.86 4.31
N ARG A 380 -22.38 -26.51 5.28
CA ARG A 380 -21.99 -26.41 6.69
C ARG A 380 -21.53 -27.79 7.18
N GLY A 381 -20.30 -27.87 7.68
CA GLY A 381 -19.75 -29.05 8.36
C GLY A 381 -18.60 -29.74 7.62
N SER A 382 -18.47 -29.59 6.30
CA SER A 382 -17.37 -30.18 5.51
C SER A 382 -16.29 -29.17 5.10
N GLY A 383 -16.62 -27.87 5.08
CA GLY A 383 -15.68 -26.82 4.62
C GLY A 383 -15.43 -26.83 3.11
N THR A 384 -16.07 -27.72 2.35
CA THR A 384 -15.94 -27.84 0.90
C THR A 384 -16.76 -26.74 0.21
N ILE A 385 -16.10 -25.96 -0.66
CA ILE A 385 -16.76 -25.00 -1.55
C ILE A 385 -16.87 -25.67 -2.92
N ILE A 386 -18.09 -25.95 -3.36
CA ILE A 386 -18.33 -26.53 -4.69
C ILE A 386 -18.62 -25.39 -5.68
N PRO A 387 -17.76 -25.15 -6.69
CA PRO A 387 -18.13 -24.30 -7.82
C PRO A 387 -19.27 -24.97 -8.59
N VAL A 388 -20.40 -24.28 -8.77
CA VAL A 388 -21.58 -24.84 -9.46
C VAL A 388 -21.27 -25.25 -10.91
N ALA A 389 -20.25 -24.66 -11.53
CA ALA A 389 -19.77 -25.08 -12.85
C ALA A 389 -19.22 -26.53 -12.89
N ALA A 390 -18.74 -27.07 -11.77
CA ALA A 390 -18.30 -28.47 -11.67
C ALA A 390 -19.48 -29.45 -11.47
N ALA A 391 -20.62 -28.98 -10.95
CA ALA A 391 -21.81 -29.82 -10.78
C ALA A 391 -22.54 -30.08 -12.11
N ALA A 392 -22.44 -29.17 -13.08
CA ALA A 392 -23.07 -29.35 -14.40
C ALA A 392 -22.34 -30.39 -15.29
N ALA A 393 -21.07 -30.71 -15.02
CA ALA A 393 -20.33 -31.76 -15.72
C ALA A 393 -20.55 -33.15 -15.10
N ALA A 394 -21.01 -33.24 -13.85
CA ALA A 394 -21.27 -34.51 -13.16
C ALA A 394 -22.70 -35.06 -13.38
N SER A 395 -23.60 -34.31 -14.03
CA SER A 395 -24.99 -34.74 -14.28
C SER A 395 -25.27 -35.22 -15.71
N VAL A 396 -24.24 -35.48 -16.53
CA VAL A 396 -24.38 -36.13 -17.84
C VAL A 396 -23.45 -37.36 -17.91
N ALA A 397 -23.56 -38.24 -16.93
CA ALA A 397 -22.94 -39.57 -16.98
C ALA A 397 -23.73 -40.59 -16.14
N SER A 398 -25.03 -40.74 -16.40
CA SER A 398 -25.75 -42.00 -16.14
C SER A 398 -27.07 -42.08 -16.92
N ALA A 399 -27.02 -41.99 -18.25
CA ALA A 399 -28.00 -42.71 -19.05
C ALA A 399 -27.43 -44.10 -19.30
N ALA A 400 -27.55 -44.97 -18.29
CA ALA A 400 -27.35 -46.40 -18.50
C ALA A 400 -28.41 -46.83 -19.51
N VAL A 401 -27.98 -47.08 -20.75
CA VAL A 401 -28.78 -47.78 -21.76
C VAL A 401 -29.10 -49.15 -21.17
N ALA A 402 -30.37 -49.39 -20.86
CA ALA A 402 -30.84 -50.69 -20.46
C ALA A 402 -30.53 -51.70 -21.58
N ALA A 403 -29.74 -52.73 -21.27
CA ALA A 403 -29.54 -53.85 -22.16
C ALA A 403 -30.89 -54.57 -22.39
N PRO A 404 -31.22 -55.02 -23.62
CA PRO A 404 -32.44 -55.76 -23.89
C PRO A 404 -32.45 -57.08 -23.13
N SER A 405 -33.54 -57.39 -22.41
CA SER A 405 -33.76 -58.70 -21.82
C SER A 405 -34.12 -59.71 -22.92
N HIS A 406 -33.24 -60.66 -23.19
CA HIS A 406 -33.56 -61.84 -23.99
C HIS A 406 -34.31 -62.85 -23.12
N ASN A 407 -35.60 -63.05 -23.41
CA ASN A 407 -36.36 -64.18 -22.86
C ASN A 407 -36.13 -65.41 -23.75
N PHE A 408 -35.32 -66.36 -23.27
CA PHE A 408 -35.35 -67.73 -23.77
C PHE A 408 -36.14 -68.56 -22.76
N HIS A 409 -37.36 -68.94 -23.13
CA HIS A 409 -38.06 -70.07 -22.52
C HIS A 409 -37.90 -71.27 -23.45
N CYS A 410 -37.28 -72.34 -22.92
CA CYS A 410 -37.49 -73.71 -23.36
C CYS A 410 -37.78 -74.51 -22.09
N GLU A 411 -39.02 -74.93 -21.91
CA GLU A 411 -39.36 -76.16 -21.18
C GLU A 411 -40.49 -76.86 -21.95
N GLU A 412 -40.26 -78.14 -22.25
CA GLU A 412 -41.30 -79.15 -22.52
C GLU A 412 -41.94 -79.59 -21.20
#